data_AF-A0A1G1E4V7-F1
#
_entry.id   AF-A0A1G1E4V7-F1
#
_cell.length_a   1.000
_cell.length_b   1.000
_cell.length_c   1.000
_cell.angle_alpha   90.00
_cell.angle_beta   90.00
_cell.angle_gamma   90.00
#
_symmetry.space_group_name_H-M   'P 1'
#
loop_
_entity.id
_entity.type
_entity.pdbx_description
1 polymer ?
#
loop_
_entity_poly.entity_id
_entity_poly.type
_entity_poly.pdbx_seq_one_letter_code
_entity_poly.pdbx_strand_id
1 'polypeptide(L)'
;MSDISVQNNIKSVLGPGLSKLGETGDVQKTEGGKSFAETLSDSISKVNELQKDADKAIGELVSGKSQNIHETMIAVGKADMAFRMTMQVRNKIVEAYQEVMRMQV
;
A
#
# COMPACT_ATOMS: atom_id res chain seq x y z
N MET A 1 -41.54 -20.33 28.17
CA MET A 1 -40.70 -21.17 29.03
C MET A 1 -40.33 -22.38 28.20
N SER A 2 -39.03 -22.54 27.87
CA SER A 2 -38.33 -23.70 27.25
C SER A 2 -38.85 -24.19 25.89
N ASP A 3 -38.06 -24.46 24.85
CA ASP A 3 -36.61 -24.51 24.67
C ASP A 3 -36.38 -24.57 23.14
N ILE A 4 -35.49 -23.75 22.59
CA ILE A 4 -35.09 -23.84 21.18
C ILE A 4 -33.96 -24.86 21.12
N SER A 5 -34.26 -26.04 20.59
CA SER A 5 -33.26 -27.09 20.34
C SER A 5 -32.19 -26.60 19.35
N VAL A 6 -31.00 -26.33 19.87
CA VAL A 6 -29.78 -26.05 19.12
C VAL A 6 -29.22 -27.36 18.56
N GLN A 7 -29.38 -27.59 17.26
CA GLN A 7 -28.64 -28.62 16.51
C GLN A 7 -27.27 -28.04 16.10
N ASN A 8 -26.26 -28.24 16.94
CA ASN A 8 -24.87 -27.90 16.64
C ASN A 8 -24.13 -29.14 16.15
N ASN A 9 -23.67 -29.12 14.91
CA ASN A 9 -23.14 -30.27 14.18
C ASN A 9 -21.65 -30.54 14.48
N ILE A 10 -21.26 -30.62 15.76
CA ILE A 10 -19.88 -30.93 16.18
C ILE A 10 -19.66 -32.44 16.25
N LYS A 11 -19.67 -33.12 15.10
CA LYS A 11 -19.16 -34.49 15.04
C LYS A 11 -18.59 -34.82 13.68
N SER A 12 -17.31 -34.48 13.48
CA SER A 12 -16.28 -35.37 12.93
C SER A 12 -14.99 -34.58 12.71
N VAL A 13 -13.86 -35.28 12.70
CA VAL A 13 -12.47 -34.82 12.45
C VAL A 13 -11.67 -34.48 13.72
N LEU A 14 -11.59 -35.47 14.61
CA LEU A 14 -10.35 -35.75 15.34
C LEU A 14 -9.63 -36.89 14.56
N GLY A 15 -8.71 -36.53 13.67
CA GLY A 15 -7.81 -37.44 12.98
C GLY A 15 -6.41 -37.42 13.63
N PRO A 16 -5.63 -38.52 13.57
CA PRO A 16 -4.34 -38.63 14.23
C PRO A 16 -3.29 -37.83 13.46
N GLY A 17 -2.97 -36.62 13.93
CA GLY A 17 -2.04 -35.71 13.25
C GLY A 17 -1.22 -34.82 14.18
N LEU A 18 -1.02 -35.23 15.44
CA LEU A 18 -0.19 -34.52 16.42
C LEU A 18 1.31 -34.81 16.32
N SER A 19 1.79 -35.30 15.17
CA SER A 19 3.20 -35.64 14.95
C SER A 19 3.74 -34.86 13.78
N LYS A 20 4.10 -33.58 14.02
CA LYS A 20 5.21 -32.85 13.37
C LYS A 20 5.24 -31.40 13.86
N LEU A 21 5.55 -31.23 15.15
CA LEU A 21 6.14 -30.01 15.66
C LEU A 21 7.61 -30.01 15.24
N GLY A 22 7.91 -29.48 14.06
CA GLY A 22 9.28 -29.42 13.54
C GLY A 22 9.36 -29.49 12.02
N GLU A 23 8.89 -28.47 11.32
CA GLU A 23 9.38 -28.14 9.98
C GLU A 23 9.37 -26.62 9.85
N THR A 24 10.58 -26.06 9.91
CA THR A 24 10.88 -24.69 9.52
C THR A 24 10.76 -24.63 8.00
N GLY A 25 9.93 -23.73 7.49
CA GLY A 25 9.86 -23.41 6.06
C GLY A 25 8.60 -23.93 5.37
N ASP A 26 7.59 -23.07 5.31
CA ASP A 26 7.03 -22.63 4.03
C ASP A 26 6.24 -21.35 4.32
N VAL A 27 6.86 -20.19 4.02
CA VAL A 27 6.09 -18.95 3.90
C VAL A 27 5.23 -19.16 2.67
N GLN A 28 3.98 -19.56 2.93
CA GLN A 28 2.95 -19.76 1.92
C GLN A 28 2.92 -18.52 1.02
N LYS A 29 3.58 -18.61 -0.13
CA LYS A 29 3.61 -17.59 -1.16
C LYS A 29 2.17 -17.36 -1.58
N THR A 30 1.59 -16.28 -1.07
CA THR A 30 0.25 -15.85 -1.46
C THR A 30 0.36 -15.32 -2.89
N GLU A 31 0.16 -16.20 -3.86
CA GLU A 31 -0.02 -15.79 -5.24
C GLU A 31 -1.35 -15.05 -5.35
N GLY A 32 -1.28 -13.75 -5.68
CA GLY A 32 -2.46 -12.96 -6.05
C GLY A 32 -2.44 -11.47 -5.74
N GLY A 33 -1.44 -10.95 -5.02
CA GLY A 33 -1.34 -9.51 -4.71
C GLY A 33 -0.06 -8.91 -5.27
N LYS A 34 -0.15 -7.70 -5.85
CA LYS A 34 1.02 -6.90 -6.21
C LYS A 34 1.88 -6.72 -4.97
N SER A 35 3.19 -6.97 -5.07
CA SER A 35 4.09 -6.80 -3.94
C SER A 35 4.07 -5.36 -3.45
N PHE A 36 4.41 -5.15 -2.17
CA PHE A 36 4.54 -3.80 -1.64
C PHE A 36 5.55 -2.96 -2.45
N ALA A 37 6.66 -3.57 -2.85
CA ALA A 37 7.69 -2.91 -3.67
C ALA A 37 7.15 -2.47 -5.04
N GLU A 38 6.36 -3.32 -5.71
CA GLU A 38 5.72 -2.97 -6.97
C GLU A 38 4.67 -1.85 -6.78
N THR A 39 3.84 -1.94 -5.74
CA THR A 39 2.84 -0.91 -5.42
C THR A 39 3.50 0.44 -5.11
N LEU A 40 4.62 0.41 -4.38
CA LEU A 40 5.43 1.60 -4.09
C LEU A 40 6.05 2.17 -5.37
N SER A 41 6.58 1.32 -6.25
CA SER A 41 7.14 1.73 -7.54
C SER A 41 6.09 2.37 -8.43
N ASP A 42 4.88 1.80 -8.49
CA ASP A 42 3.75 2.41 -9.22
C ASP A 42 3.38 3.76 -8.61
N SER A 43 3.34 3.86 -7.28
CA SER A 43 2.97 5.08 -6.57
C SER A 43 3.97 6.21 -6.85
N ILE A 44 5.27 5.90 -6.87
CA ILE A 44 6.32 6.85 -7.25
C ILE A 44 6.16 7.27 -8.72
N SER A 45 5.87 6.33 -9.61
CA SER A 45 5.59 6.62 -11.02
C SER A 45 4.37 7.53 -11.17
N LYS A 46 3.33 7.31 -10.36
CA LYS A 46 2.12 8.13 -10.32
C LYS A 46 2.39 9.55 -9.84
N VAL A 47 3.25 9.73 -8.84
CA VAL A 47 3.67 11.07 -8.39
C VAL A 47 4.38 11.83 -9.50
N ASN A 48 5.24 11.15 -10.27
CA ASN A 48 5.91 11.74 -11.44
C ASN A 48 4.91 12.14 -12.54
N GLU A 49 3.88 11.33 -12.79
CA GLU A 49 2.79 11.72 -13.71
C GLU A 49 2.05 12.97 -13.21
N LEU A 50 1.67 13.00 -11.92
CA LEU A 50 0.97 14.16 -11.33
C LEU A 50 1.81 15.44 -11.42
N GLN A 51 3.12 15.33 -11.22
CA GLN A 51 4.04 16.47 -11.39
C GLN A 51 4.05 16.97 -12.84
N LYS A 52 4.17 16.06 -13.83
CA LYS A 52 4.13 16.43 -15.25
C LYS A 52 2.80 17.05 -15.66
N ASP A 53 1.70 16.53 -15.14
CA ASP A 53 0.36 17.08 -15.39
C ASP A 53 0.23 18.49 -14.82
N ALA A 54 0.76 18.72 -13.61
CA ALA A 54 0.81 20.05 -13.01
C ALA A 54 1.67 21.02 -13.83
N ASP A 55 2.87 20.61 -14.25
CA ASP A 55 3.76 21.43 -15.08
C ASP A 55 3.13 21.79 -16.42
N LYS A 56 2.45 20.83 -17.05
CA LYS A 56 1.70 21.06 -18.29
C LYS A 56 0.56 22.04 -18.08
N ALA A 57 -0.23 21.87 -17.02
CA ALA A 57 -1.34 22.76 -16.71
C ALA A 57 -0.86 24.20 -16.43
N ILE A 58 0.26 24.36 -15.71
CA ILE A 58 0.91 25.65 -15.51
C ILE A 58 1.35 26.24 -16.85
N GLY A 59 1.99 25.45 -17.71
CA GLY A 59 2.43 25.91 -19.03
C GLY A 59 1.28 26.37 -19.93
N GLU A 60 0.16 25.64 -19.93
CA GLU A 60 -1.06 26.00 -20.67
C GLU A 60 -1.71 27.26 -20.12
N LEU A 61 -1.70 27.45 -18.80
CA LEU A 61 -2.21 28.66 -18.15
C LEU A 61 -1.38 29.89 -18.48
N VAL A 62 -0.04 29.79 -18.32
CA VAL A 62 0.89 30.91 -18.57
C VAL A 62 0.95 31.27 -20.05
N SER A 63 0.81 30.29 -20.95
CA SER A 63 0.75 30.53 -22.40
C SER A 63 -0.60 31.08 -22.87
N GLY A 64 -1.59 31.24 -21.97
CA GLY A 64 -2.94 31.72 -22.29
C GLY A 64 -3.79 30.74 -23.09
N LYS A 65 -3.32 29.49 -23.30
CA LYS A 65 -4.07 28.41 -23.97
C LYS A 65 -5.19 27.87 -23.09
N SER A 66 -5.01 27.93 -21.78
CA SER A 66 -6.03 27.61 -20.78
C SER A 66 -6.29 28.83 -19.93
N GLN A 67 -7.56 29.20 -19.74
CA GLN A 67 -7.96 30.21 -18.74
C GLN A 67 -8.41 29.57 -17.42
N ASN A 68 -8.34 28.23 -17.34
CA ASN A 68 -8.85 27.50 -16.19
C ASN A 68 -7.78 27.39 -15.10
N ILE A 69 -7.60 28.50 -14.38
CA ILE A 69 -6.70 28.56 -13.23
C ILE A 69 -7.11 27.58 -12.12
N HIS A 70 -8.41 27.29 -12.00
CA HIS A 70 -8.92 26.37 -10.97
C HIS A 70 -8.41 24.95 -11.19
N GLU A 71 -8.51 24.45 -12.42
CA GLU A 71 -7.97 23.13 -12.83
C GLU A 71 -6.45 23.05 -12.57
N THR A 72 -5.73 24.11 -12.91
CA THR A 72 -4.27 24.20 -12.73
C THR A 72 -3.90 24.12 -11.25
N MET A 73 -4.58 24.89 -10.40
CA MET A 73 -4.35 24.88 -8.96
C MET A 73 -4.69 23.52 -8.33
N ILE A 74 -5.71 22.82 -8.84
CA ILE A 74 -6.04 21.45 -8.42
C ILE A 74 -4.92 20.47 -8.81
N ALA A 75 -4.42 20.55 -10.05
CA ALA A 75 -3.34 19.69 -10.52
C ALA A 75 -2.07 19.88 -9.68
N VAL A 76 -1.69 21.13 -9.42
CA VAL A 76 -0.56 21.48 -8.55
C VAL A 76 -0.76 20.96 -7.12
N GLY A 77 -1.96 21.17 -6.55
CA GLY A 77 -2.28 20.69 -5.21
C GLY A 77 -2.22 19.17 -5.08
N LYS A 78 -2.67 18.42 -6.10
CA LYS A 78 -2.54 16.97 -6.16
C LYS A 78 -1.08 16.53 -6.20
N ALA A 79 -0.26 17.18 -7.02
CA ALA A 79 1.17 16.86 -7.14
C ALA A 79 1.92 17.10 -5.82
N ASP A 80 1.69 18.24 -5.15
CA ASP A 80 2.32 18.55 -3.86
C ASP A 80 1.92 17.54 -2.78
N MET A 81 0.62 17.26 -2.64
CA MET A 81 0.13 16.32 -1.65
C MET A 81 0.70 14.91 -1.85
N ALA A 82 0.70 14.43 -3.11
CA ALA A 82 1.25 13.13 -3.45
C ALA A 82 2.75 13.06 -3.15
N PHE A 83 3.51 14.11 -3.50
CA PHE A 83 4.94 14.19 -3.23
C PHE A 83 5.25 14.17 -1.73
N ARG A 84 4.52 14.94 -0.94
CA ARG A 84 4.66 14.97 0.53
C ARG A 84 4.39 13.60 1.14
N MET A 85 3.39 12.90 0.65
CA MET A 85 3.10 11.52 1.07
C MET A 85 4.26 10.58 0.72
N THR A 86 4.81 10.66 -0.50
CA THR A 86 5.98 9.85 -0.90
C THR A 86 7.19 10.10 -0.01
N MET A 87 7.45 11.36 0.38
CA MET A 87 8.52 11.70 1.31
C MET A 87 8.33 11.06 2.68
N GLN A 88 7.10 11.03 3.20
CA GLN A 88 6.82 10.34 4.46
C GLN A 88 7.09 8.84 4.37
N VAL A 89 6.66 8.20 3.27
CA VAL A 89 6.94 6.78 3.03
C VAL A 89 8.43 6.51 2.92
N ARG A 90 9.17 7.33 2.17
CA ARG A 90 10.63 7.26 2.06
C ARG A 90 11.30 7.33 3.44
N ASN A 91 10.92 8.32 4.25
CA ASN A 91 11.47 8.49 5.59
C ASN A 91 11.20 7.26 6.46
N LYS A 92 9.97 6.73 6.42
CA LYS A 92 9.60 5.52 7.18
C LYS A 92 10.40 4.28 6.79
N ILE A 93 10.69 4.12 5.49
CA ILE A 93 11.52 3.01 5.00
C ILE A 93 12.96 3.15 5.50
N VAL A 94 13.52 4.36 5.47
CA VAL A 94 14.87 4.63 5.99
C VAL A 94 14.93 4.37 7.50
N GLU A 95 13.94 4.81 8.27
CA GLU A 95 13.82 4.51 9.70
C GLU A 95 13.74 3.01 9.96
N ALA A 96 12.89 2.28 9.23
CA ALA A 96 12.74 0.84 9.39
C ALA A 96 14.06 0.10 9.11
N TYR A 97 14.81 0.52 8.08
CA TYR A 97 16.13 -0.03 7.80
C TYR A 97 17.13 0.25 8.94
N GLN A 98 17.15 1.47 9.46
CA GLN A 98 18.01 1.84 10.59
C GLN A 98 17.67 1.05 11.86
N GLU A 99 16.39 0.81 12.14
CA GLU A 99 15.93 0.04 13.30
C GLU A 99 16.37 -1.43 13.22
N VAL A 100 16.23 -2.07 12.06
CA VAL A 100 16.69 -3.45 11.84
C VAL A 100 18.19 -3.59 12.09
N MET A 101 19.00 -2.63 11.66
CA MET A 101 20.44 -2.64 11.94
C MET A 101 20.77 -2.48 13.43
N ARG A 102 19.95 -1.73 14.18
CA ARG A 102 20.14 -1.54 15.63
C ARG A 102 19.73 -2.76 16.45
N MET A 103 18.86 -3.62 15.93
CA MET A 103 18.48 -4.88 16.60
C MET A 103 19.55 -5.98 16.51
N GLN A 104 20.48 -5.89 15.56
CA GLN A 104 21.46 -6.94 15.28
C GLN A 104 22.84 -6.74 15.97
N VAL A 105 22.99 -5.71 16.80
CA VAL A 105 24.19 -5.48 17.62
C VAL A 105 24.02 -5.93 19.06
#